data_AF-A0A8B6IZW1-F1
#
_entry.id   AF-A0A8B6IZW1-F1
#
_cell.length_a   1.000
_cell.length_b   1.000
_cell.length_c   1.000
_cell.angle_alpha   90.00
_cell.angle_beta   90.00
_cell.angle_gamma   90.00
#
_symmetry.space_group_name_H-M   'P 1'
#
loop_
_entity.id
_entity.type
_entity.pdbx_description
1 polymer ?
#
loop_
_entity_poly.entity_id
_entity_poly.type
_entity_poly.pdbx_seq_one_letter_code
_entity_poly.pdbx_strand_id
1 'polypeptide(L)'
;MSKKNAIRKLKEFHRWQRIANSLNLTYNERYQFDIDYHPTRRKHLEISRECALEELDAIKHAINQLSKVAYRQILIECYLISEEKTQQDIMEKLNRSRSWYYESKKRALLEFVEFYRDGVLKNNVRL
;
A
#
# COMPACT_ATOMS: atom_id res chain seq x y z
N MET A 1 4.26 14.32 8.86
CA MET A 1 4.92 13.14 9.49
C MET A 1 4.29 11.84 8.97
N SER A 2 2.97 11.65 9.11
CA SER A 2 2.20 10.48 8.65
C SER A 2 2.49 10.00 7.21
N LYS A 3 2.51 10.91 6.22
CA LYS A 3 2.81 10.57 4.80
C LYS A 3 4.17 9.87 4.62
N LYS A 4 5.20 10.25 5.38
CA LYS A 4 6.53 9.60 5.28
C LYS A 4 6.47 8.16 5.78
N ASN A 5 5.68 7.90 6.83
CA ASN A 5 5.46 6.55 7.38
C ASN A 5 4.74 5.66 6.37
N ALA A 6 3.70 6.18 5.69
CA ALA A 6 3.05 5.46 4.60
C ALA A 6 4.03 5.07 3.50
N ILE A 7 4.84 6.01 3.02
CA ILE A 7 5.82 5.73 1.97
C ILE A 7 6.82 4.67 2.41
N ARG A 8 7.34 4.77 3.64
CA ARG A 8 8.26 3.78 4.20
C ARG A 8 7.63 2.38 4.23
N LYS A 9 6.40 2.28 4.74
CA LYS A 9 5.68 1.00 4.84
C LYS A 9 5.35 0.42 3.46
N LEU A 10 4.86 1.23 2.53
CA LEU A 10 4.57 0.79 1.16
C LEU A 10 5.83 0.28 0.44
N LYS A 11 6.99 0.92 0.65
CA LYS A 11 8.27 0.45 0.09
C LYS A 11 8.74 -0.89 0.66
N GLU A 12 8.25 -1.32 1.82
CA GLU A 12 8.53 -2.63 2.38
C GLU A 12 7.78 -3.76 1.63
N PHE A 13 6.78 -3.44 0.80
CA PHE A 13 5.94 -4.43 0.12
C PHE A 13 6.76 -5.49 -0.64
N HIS A 14 7.68 -5.07 -1.51
CA HIS A 14 8.53 -6.00 -2.26
C HIS A 14 9.49 -6.82 -1.39
N ARG A 15 9.85 -6.32 -0.20
CA ARG A 15 10.62 -7.10 0.77
C ARG A 15 9.75 -8.23 1.33
N TRP A 16 8.50 -7.92 1.68
CA TRP A 16 7.55 -8.93 2.16
C TRP A 16 7.18 -9.95 1.09
N GLN A 17 7.01 -9.54 -0.17
CA GLN A 17 6.81 -10.48 -1.29
C GLN A 17 7.93 -11.50 -1.40
N ARG A 18 9.19 -11.06 -1.26
CA ARG A 18 10.37 -11.94 -1.29
C ARG A 18 10.40 -12.91 -0.11
N ILE A 19 10.12 -12.45 1.10
CA ILE A 19 10.08 -13.31 2.31
C ILE A 19 8.93 -14.32 2.23
N ALA A 20 7.77 -13.90 1.71
CA ALA A 20 6.60 -14.75 1.56
C ALA A 20 6.69 -15.74 0.38
N ASN A 21 7.65 -15.53 -0.54
CA ASN A 21 7.67 -16.13 -1.87
C ASN A 21 6.31 -15.95 -2.61
N SER A 22 5.76 -14.73 -2.54
CA SER A 22 4.45 -14.35 -3.11
C SER A 22 4.61 -13.15 -4.03
N LEU A 23 5.12 -13.39 -5.24
CA LEU A 23 5.47 -12.34 -6.20
C LEU A 23 4.28 -11.85 -7.04
N ASN A 24 3.24 -12.68 -7.18
CA ASN A 24 2.08 -12.34 -7.98
C ASN A 24 1.27 -11.20 -7.33
N LEU A 25 0.88 -10.23 -8.14
CA LEU A 25 0.04 -9.10 -7.77
C LEU A 25 -1.18 -9.07 -8.68
N THR A 26 -2.34 -9.45 -8.14
CA THR A 26 -3.61 -9.51 -8.89
C THR A 26 -4.64 -8.63 -8.21
N TYR A 27 -5.34 -7.82 -9.00
CA TYR A 27 -6.41 -6.93 -8.56
C TYR A 27 -7.46 -6.78 -9.66
N ASN A 28 -8.68 -6.42 -9.29
CA ASN A 28 -9.79 -6.23 -10.24
C ASN A 28 -9.73 -4.85 -10.93
N GLU A 29 -10.69 -4.57 -11.82
CA GLU A 29 -10.81 -3.30 -12.56
C GLU A 29 -10.95 -2.06 -11.66
N ARG A 30 -11.39 -2.23 -10.41
CA ARG A 30 -11.51 -1.17 -9.40
C ARG A 30 -10.27 -1.05 -8.52
N TYR A 31 -9.18 -1.70 -8.91
CA TYR A 31 -7.91 -1.73 -8.19
C TYR A 31 -8.06 -2.25 -6.76
N GLN A 32 -8.90 -3.27 -6.60
CA GLN A 32 -9.09 -3.97 -5.32
C GLN A 32 -8.46 -5.36 -5.38
N PHE A 33 -7.84 -5.74 -4.27
CA PHE A 33 -7.29 -7.07 -4.05
C PHE A 33 -8.38 -8.01 -3.55
N ASP A 34 -8.41 -9.21 -4.11
CA ASP A 34 -9.20 -10.31 -3.57
C ASP A 34 -8.41 -10.98 -2.44
N ILE A 35 -8.73 -10.60 -1.20
CA ILE A 35 -8.05 -11.09 0.01
C ILE A 35 -9.07 -11.30 1.13
N ASP A 36 -8.83 -12.31 1.94
CA ASP A 36 -9.53 -12.52 3.20
C ASP A 36 -8.67 -11.97 4.35
N TYR A 37 -8.92 -10.72 4.74
CA TYR A 37 -8.11 -10.04 5.74
C TYR A 37 -8.69 -10.24 7.14
N HIS A 38 -7.92 -10.94 7.97
CA HIS A 38 -8.19 -11.06 9.40
C HIS A 38 -7.12 -10.28 10.17
N PRO A 39 -7.49 -9.29 11.00
CA PRO A 39 -6.53 -8.56 11.80
C PRO A 39 -5.92 -9.48 12.86
N THR A 40 -4.70 -9.94 12.61
CA THR A 40 -3.92 -10.78 13.53
C THR A 40 -3.11 -9.90 14.50
N ARG A 41 -3.27 -10.13 15.80
CA ARG A 41 -2.37 -9.59 16.83
C ARG A 41 -1.32 -10.64 17.17
N ARG A 42 -0.17 -10.59 16.51
CA ARG A 42 0.99 -11.41 16.90
C ARG A 42 1.56 -10.92 18.23
N LYS A 43 1.87 -11.86 19.13
CA LYS A 43 2.58 -11.59 20.39
C LYS A 43 4.10 -11.44 20.18
N HIS A 44 4.65 -12.02 19.12
CA HIS A 44 6.08 -11.97 18.79
C HIS A 44 6.31 -11.59 17.32
N LEU A 45 7.25 -10.67 17.08
CA LEU A 45 7.64 -10.18 15.76
C LEU A 45 8.80 -11.01 15.21
N GLU A 46 8.56 -12.28 14.91
CA GLU A 46 9.53 -13.08 14.16
C GLU A 46 9.38 -12.82 12.66
N ILE A 47 10.50 -12.67 11.95
CA ILE A 47 10.50 -12.59 10.50
C ILE A 47 10.28 -14.00 9.95
N SER A 48 9.01 -14.35 9.76
CA SER A 48 8.59 -15.61 9.15
C SER A 48 7.82 -15.37 7.84
N ARG A 49 7.67 -16.44 7.05
CA ARG A 49 6.84 -16.41 5.83
C ARG A 49 5.41 -15.95 6.12
N GLU A 50 4.84 -16.45 7.21
CA GLU A 50 3.49 -16.12 7.66
C GLU A 50 3.39 -14.63 8.06
N CYS A 51 4.39 -14.10 8.77
CA CYS A 51 4.47 -12.68 9.11
C CYS A 51 4.48 -11.80 7.85
N ALA A 52 5.26 -12.22 6.85
CA ALA A 52 5.32 -11.52 5.58
C ALA A 52 3.97 -11.55 4.83
N LEU A 53 3.25 -12.67 4.84
CA LEU A 53 1.91 -12.77 4.26
C LEU A 53 0.93 -11.81 4.96
N GLU A 54 0.93 -11.77 6.29
CA GLU A 54 0.09 -10.84 7.05
C GLU A 54 0.43 -9.37 6.79
N GLU A 55 1.71 -9.02 6.61
CA GLU A 55 2.10 -7.66 6.22
C GLU A 55 1.63 -7.33 4.79
N LEU A 56 1.72 -8.28 3.85
CA LEU A 56 1.20 -8.08 2.50
C LEU A 56 -0.32 -7.86 2.51
N ASP A 57 -1.06 -8.67 3.26
CA ASP A 57 -2.52 -8.58 3.31
C ASP A 57 -2.98 -7.34 4.08
N ALA A 58 -2.25 -6.91 5.12
CA ALA A 58 -2.50 -5.63 5.78
C ALA A 58 -2.31 -4.43 4.84
N ILE A 59 -1.28 -4.44 4.00
CA ILE A 59 -1.05 -3.39 2.99
C ILE A 59 -2.19 -3.39 1.96
N LYS A 60 -2.51 -4.55 1.38
CA LYS A 60 -3.58 -4.71 0.39
C LYS A 60 -4.94 -4.30 0.96
N HIS A 61 -5.25 -4.71 2.19
CA HIS A 61 -6.48 -4.34 2.89
C HIS A 61 -6.58 -2.83 3.06
N ALA A 62 -5.52 -2.17 3.54
CA ALA A 62 -5.51 -0.71 3.68
C ALA A 62 -5.71 0.02 2.34
N ILE A 63 -5.19 -0.53 1.23
CA ILE A 63 -5.45 0.01 -0.12
C ILE A 63 -6.91 -0.21 -0.52
N ASN A 64 -7.51 -1.38 -0.24
CA ASN A 64 -8.91 -1.63 -0.54
C ASN A 64 -9.85 -0.63 0.14
N GLN A 65 -9.51 -0.15 1.35
CA GLN A 65 -10.29 0.81 2.12
C GLN A 65 -10.21 2.26 1.59
N LEU A 66 -9.28 2.58 0.68
CA LEU A 66 -9.20 3.93 0.12
C LEU A 66 -10.50 4.31 -0.59
N SER A 67 -10.93 5.55 -0.40
CA SER A 67 -12.25 6.03 -0.82
C SER A 67 -12.44 6.12 -2.34
N LYS A 68 -11.34 6.24 -3.10
CA LYS A 68 -11.37 6.44 -4.57
C LYS A 68 -10.55 5.40 -5.30
N VAL A 69 -11.08 4.92 -6.42
CA VAL A 69 -10.38 4.01 -7.35
C VAL A 69 -9.03 4.60 -7.78
N ALA A 70 -9.01 5.89 -8.10
CA ALA A 70 -7.78 6.61 -8.44
C ALA A 70 -6.70 6.55 -7.34
N TYR A 71 -7.08 6.56 -6.07
CA TYR A 71 -6.12 6.50 -4.96
C TYR A 71 -5.48 5.11 -4.88
N ARG A 72 -6.28 4.06 -5.07
CA ARG A 72 -5.78 2.68 -5.16
C ARG A 72 -4.82 2.51 -6.33
N GLN A 73 -5.24 2.94 -7.51
CA GLN A 73 -4.42 2.91 -8.72
C GLN A 73 -3.08 3.62 -8.51
N ILE A 74 -3.09 4.86 -7.97
CA ILE A 74 -1.86 5.61 -7.71
C ILE A 74 -0.92 4.86 -6.77
N LEU A 75 -1.42 4.30 -5.66
CA LEU A 75 -0.55 3.59 -4.72
C LEU A 75 -0.02 2.27 -5.29
N ILE A 76 -0.85 1.53 -6.03
CA ILE A 76 -0.44 0.26 -6.65
C ILE A 76 0.67 0.51 -7.68
N GLU A 77 0.47 1.44 -8.61
CA GLU A 77 1.44 1.76 -9.67
C GLU A 77 2.73 2.38 -9.10
N CYS A 78 2.64 3.16 -8.02
CA CYS A 78 3.83 3.80 -7.45
C CYS A 78 4.67 2.89 -6.54
N TYR A 79 4.08 1.85 -5.94
CA TYR A 79 4.72 1.16 -4.81
C TYR A 79 4.60 -0.37 -4.81
N LEU A 80 3.60 -0.96 -5.47
CA LEU A 80 3.37 -2.41 -5.44
C LEU A 80 3.78 -3.08 -6.76
N ILE A 81 3.76 -2.36 -7.87
CA ILE A 81 4.29 -2.83 -9.15
C ILE A 81 5.81 -2.63 -9.14
N SER A 82 6.54 -3.71 -9.44
CA SER A 82 8.01 -3.72 -9.44
C SER A 82 8.64 -3.08 -10.67
N GLU A 83 7.86 -2.93 -11.74
CA GLU A 83 8.30 -2.26 -12.97
C GLU A 83 8.59 -0.78 -12.66
N GLU A 84 9.79 -0.31 -13.02
CA GLU A 84 10.18 1.08 -12.85
C GLU A 84 9.39 1.96 -13.83
N LYS A 85 8.18 2.34 -13.43
CA LYS A 85 7.39 3.35 -14.14
C LYS A 85 7.82 4.71 -13.67
N THR A 86 8.09 5.61 -14.62
CA THR A 86 8.33 7.00 -14.29
C THR A 86 7.04 7.64 -13.77
N GLN A 87 7.16 8.74 -13.02
CA GLN A 87 5.99 9.50 -12.61
C GLN A 87 5.17 9.98 -13.81
N GLN A 88 5.84 10.23 -14.93
CA GLN A 88 5.24 10.65 -16.18
C GLN A 88 4.38 9.53 -16.77
N ASP A 89 4.87 8.30 -16.83
CA ASP A 89 4.10 7.15 -17.34
C ASP A 89 2.81 6.92 -16.54
N ILE A 90 2.89 7.05 -15.21
CA ILE A 90 1.71 6.92 -14.33
C ILE A 90 0.73 8.08 -14.57
N MET A 91 1.23 9.31 -14.74
CA MET A 91 0.38 10.47 -15.03
C MET A 91 -0.32 10.37 -16.38
N GLU A 92 0.41 9.93 -17.41
CA GLU A 92 -0.12 9.69 -18.76
C GLU A 92 -1.18 8.59 -18.73
N LYS A 93 -0.92 7.48 -18.02
CA LYS A 93 -1.91 6.40 -17.83
C LYS A 93 -3.18 6.87 -17.12
N LEU A 94 -3.08 7.83 -16.21
CA LEU A 94 -4.23 8.41 -15.52
C LEU A 94 -4.98 9.43 -16.39
N ASN A 95 -4.34 9.98 -17.43
CA ASN A 95 -4.84 11.05 -18.29
C ASN A 95 -5.37 12.26 -17.47
N ARG A 96 -4.56 12.73 -16.50
CA ARG A 96 -4.91 13.84 -15.59
C ARG A 96 -3.79 14.85 -15.47
N SER A 97 -4.14 16.04 -14.98
CA SER A 97 -3.18 17.11 -14.74
C SER A 97 -2.17 16.75 -13.63
N ARG A 98 -0.98 17.32 -13.73
CA ARG A 98 0.11 17.14 -12.76
C ARG A 98 -0.27 17.56 -11.34
N SER A 99 -0.99 18.68 -11.20
CA SER A 99 -1.49 19.16 -9.91
C SER A 99 -2.46 18.17 -9.27
N TRP A 100 -3.40 17.64 -10.07
CA TRP A 100 -4.35 16.63 -9.61
C TRP A 100 -3.64 15.35 -9.17
N TYR A 101 -2.60 14.90 -9.90
CA TYR A 101 -1.83 13.71 -9.55
C TYR A 101 -1.17 13.85 -8.17
N TYR A 102 -0.43 14.94 -7.94
CA TYR A 102 0.29 15.12 -6.67
C TYR A 102 -0.65 15.29 -5.48
N GLU A 103 -1.76 16.01 -5.65
CA GLU A 103 -2.77 16.16 -4.61
C GLU A 103 -3.49 14.84 -4.32
N SER A 104 -3.84 14.08 -5.36
CA SER A 104 -4.45 12.75 -5.22
C SER A 104 -3.51 11.76 -4.54
N LYS A 105 -2.23 11.74 -4.93
CA LYS A 105 -1.21 10.91 -4.27
C LYS A 105 -1.03 11.31 -2.80
N LYS A 106 -1.06 12.60 -2.49
CA LYS A 106 -0.98 13.10 -1.12
C LYS A 106 -2.17 12.61 -0.29
N ARG A 107 -3.40 12.71 -0.81
CA ARG A 107 -4.61 12.24 -0.12
C ARG A 107 -4.64 10.72 0.04
N ALA A 108 -4.28 9.97 -1.00
CA ALA A 108 -4.17 8.52 -0.95
C ALA A 108 -3.22 8.04 0.15
N LEU A 109 -2.06 8.70 0.30
CA LEU A 109 -1.11 8.38 1.36
C LEU A 109 -1.62 8.73 2.76
N LEU A 110 -2.47 9.75 2.90
CA LEU A 110 -3.08 10.10 4.19
C LEU A 110 -4.17 9.08 4.55
N GLU A 111 -5.06 8.73 3.62
CA GLU A 111 -6.07 7.68 3.85
C GLU A 111 -5.43 6.32 4.15
N PHE A 112 -4.34 5.96 3.46
CA PHE A 112 -3.61 4.74 3.78
C PHE A 112 -3.12 4.70 5.24
N VAL A 113 -2.68 5.85 5.79
CA VAL A 113 -2.28 5.94 7.19
C VAL A 113 -3.45 5.66 8.12
N GLU A 114 -4.67 6.10 7.77
CA GLU A 114 -5.86 5.87 8.57
C GLU A 114 -6.24 4.39 8.63
N PHE A 115 -6.13 3.69 7.50
CA PHE A 115 -6.62 2.31 7.38
C PHE A 115 -5.57 1.23 7.65
N TYR A 116 -4.28 1.54 7.54
CA TYR A 116 -3.24 0.55 7.83
C TYR A 116 -3.23 0.21 9.32
N ARG A 117 -3.65 -1.03 9.65
CA ARG A 117 -3.72 -1.60 11.00
C ARG A 117 -4.27 -0.60 12.02
N ASP A 118 -5.50 -0.18 11.79
CA ASP A 118 -6.26 0.73 12.67
C ASP A 118 -5.54 2.06 12.97
N GLY A 119 -4.80 2.58 12.00
CA GLY A 119 -4.16 3.87 12.13
C GLY A 119 -2.81 3.86 12.85
N VAL A 120 -2.16 2.70 12.99
CA VAL A 120 -0.87 2.60 13.72
C VAL A 120 0.22 3.52 13.14
N LEU A 121 0.10 3.93 11.87
CA LEU A 121 1.06 4.84 11.22
C LEU A 121 0.85 6.33 11.54
N LYS A 122 -0.26 6.69 12.23
CA LYS A 122 -0.59 8.08 12.60
C LYS A 122 0.42 8.68 13.55
N ASN A 123 0.86 7.91 14.54
CA ASN A 123 1.73 8.34 15.60
C ASN A 123 3.04 7.55 15.57
N ASN A 124 4.16 8.19 15.88
CA ASN A 124 5.40 7.49 16.20
C ASN A 124 5.21 6.78 17.55
N VAL A 125 4.57 5.61 17.56
CA VAL A 125 4.88 4.67 18.62
C VAL A 125 6.24 4.09 18.22
N ARG A 126 7.30 4.63 18.83
CA ARG A 126 8.56 3.90 18.93
C ARG A 126 8.19 2.57 19.58
N LEU A 127 8.12 1.51 18.77
CA LEU A 127 8.29 0.15 19.28
C LEU A 127 9.74 0.04 19.77
#